data_AF-A0A7Z9WV44-F1
#
_entry.id   AF-A0A7Z9WV44-F1
#
_cell.length_a   1.000
_cell.length_b   1.000
_cell.length_c   1.000
_cell.angle_alpha   90.00
_cell.angle_beta   90.00
_cell.angle_gamma   90.00
#
_symmetry.space_group_name_H-M   'P 1'
#
loop_
_entity.id
_entity.type
_entity.pdbx_description
1 polymer ?
#
loop_
_entity_poly.entity_id
_entity_poly.type
_entity_poly.pdbx_seq_one_letter_code
_entity_poly.pdbx_strand_id
1 'polypeptide(L)'
;MKNQIAQLLNQCVEQLKCEGHLPPEEAPQVRVDHTRDKAHGDFATNLAMMLAKPAGKRPREMAELIVALLPEADWLVKVEIAGPGFINFFVADDNKFSAVPAVLAAGEAWGRSDVGGGRSVLIEFVSANPTGPLHVGHGRGAAYGAALSDIMEAAGFQVFREYYVNDAGRQMDILATSVWLRYLALLGEPIPFPSNGYQGDYILDIAAELKERMGEALHRPVAEVYAGVPADAPTGDKEAHIDGLIANAKALLSEQYDLVHRIALEAILSDIKDDLAAFRVHFDNWFSERSLFDSGLVDAAIEKLQQAGFIYEKAGALWFRSTDFGDEKDRVVVRDNGVKTYFASDIAYHLHKFERGFEQLIDIWGADHHGYIPRVKAAIKALGLNDEALEVLLVQFATLWRGGEKLPMSTRSGQFVTLRELREEVGTDAARFFYVMRKSEQHMDFDLDLAKSKSNDNPVYYIQYAHARIASVLRQAEEKGMAWARKAGEAALARLELESEKAIAAE
;
A
#
# COMPACT_ATOMS: atom_id res chain seq x y z
N MET A 1 -8.55 18.88 23.98
CA MET A 1 -8.36 18.40 25.37
C MET A 1 -7.18 17.45 25.55
N LYS A 2 -7.18 16.24 24.97
CA LYS A 2 -6.05 15.28 25.08
C LYS A 2 -4.66 15.92 24.90
N ASN A 3 -4.47 16.71 23.84
CA ASN A 3 -3.22 17.41 23.57
C ASN A 3 -2.88 18.51 24.60
N GLN A 4 -3.87 19.22 25.13
CA GLN A 4 -3.65 20.24 26.17
C GLN A 4 -3.24 19.57 27.48
N ILE A 5 -3.90 18.49 27.88
CA ILE A 5 -3.50 17.68 29.05
C ILE A 5 -2.07 17.15 28.85
N ALA A 6 -1.76 16.62 27.66
CA ALA A 6 -0.41 16.15 27.36
C ALA A 6 0.64 17.27 27.42
N GLN A 7 0.32 18.49 26.97
CA GLN A 7 1.20 19.66 27.11
C GLN A 7 1.43 20.04 28.58
N LEU A 8 0.38 20.07 29.41
CA LEU A 8 0.52 20.32 30.85
C LEU A 8 1.39 19.25 31.52
N LEU A 9 1.18 17.98 31.18
CA LEU A 9 1.98 16.89 31.69
C LEU A 9 3.45 16.97 31.24
N ASN A 10 3.71 17.37 30.00
CA ASN A 10 5.09 17.62 29.54
C ASN A 10 5.75 18.76 30.34
N GLN A 11 5.02 19.83 30.65
CA GLN A 11 5.52 20.90 31.52
C GLN A 11 5.83 20.38 32.94
N CYS A 12 4.96 19.54 33.51
CA CYS A 12 5.22 18.90 34.80
C CYS A 12 6.49 18.03 34.76
N VAL A 13 6.72 17.29 33.67
CA VAL A 13 7.93 16.47 33.50
C VAL A 13 9.19 17.33 33.49
N GLU A 14 9.19 18.44 32.75
CA GLU A 14 10.32 19.36 32.74
C GLU A 14 10.55 20.01 34.11
N GLN A 15 9.49 20.37 34.83
CA GLN A 15 9.60 20.89 36.19
C GLN A 15 10.18 19.86 37.17
N LEU A 16 9.75 18.59 37.07
CA LEU A 16 10.29 17.49 37.88
C LEU A 16 11.78 17.26 37.65
N LYS A 17 12.28 17.48 36.42
CA LYS A 17 13.72 17.46 36.14
C LYS A 17 14.44 18.62 36.81
N CYS A 18 13.90 19.84 36.68
CA CYS A 18 14.46 21.04 37.32
C CYS A 18 14.54 20.91 38.85
N GLU A 19 13.55 20.25 39.47
CA GLU A 19 13.49 20.01 40.92
C GLU A 19 14.33 18.80 41.38
N GLY A 20 15.00 18.10 40.45
CA GLY A 20 15.86 16.95 40.75
C GLY A 20 15.09 15.67 41.12
N HIS A 21 13.79 15.62 40.82
CA HIS A 21 12.97 14.42 40.99
C HIS A 21 13.09 13.42 39.84
N LEU A 22 13.60 13.84 38.68
CA LEU A 22 13.87 13.01 37.51
C LEU A 22 15.27 13.26 36.94
N PRO A 23 15.91 12.23 36.34
CA PRO A 23 17.13 12.42 35.56
C PRO A 23 16.90 13.37 34.36
N PRO A 24 17.86 14.26 34.02
CA PRO A 24 17.73 15.18 32.89
C PRO A 24 17.48 14.50 31.54
N GLU A 25 18.04 13.32 31.34
CA GLU A 25 17.93 12.49 30.12
C GLU A 25 16.59 11.78 29.95
N GLU A 26 15.72 11.77 30.97
CA GLU A 26 14.45 11.07 30.91
C GLU A 26 13.46 11.80 29.99
N ALA A 27 12.99 11.15 28.93
CA ALA A 27 12.06 11.72 27.97
C ALA A 27 10.86 10.77 27.75
N PRO A 28 9.91 10.71 28.71
CA PRO A 28 8.79 9.78 28.60
C PRO A 28 7.86 10.20 27.47
N GLN A 29 7.35 9.23 26.71
CA GLN A 29 6.25 9.50 25.79
C GLN A 29 4.95 9.68 26.58
N VAL A 30 4.55 10.94 26.81
CA VAL A 30 3.29 11.24 27.50
C VAL A 30 2.11 10.77 26.67
N ARG A 31 1.35 9.81 27.22
CA ARG A 31 0.09 9.31 26.64
C ARG A 31 -1.08 9.64 27.55
N VAL A 32 -2.13 10.18 26.96
CA VAL A 32 -3.39 10.52 27.62
C VAL A 32 -4.48 9.82 26.85
N ASP A 33 -5.28 8.97 27.47
CA ASP A 33 -6.30 8.19 26.78
C ASP A 33 -7.69 8.49 27.34
N HIS A 34 -8.73 8.28 26.54
CA HIS A 34 -10.10 8.32 27.05
C HIS A 34 -10.31 7.19 28.05
N THR A 35 -11.04 7.48 29.12
CA THR A 35 -11.45 6.43 30.04
C THR A 35 -12.56 5.59 29.41
N ARG A 36 -12.66 4.33 29.82
CA ARG A 36 -13.76 3.45 29.39
C ARG A 36 -15.06 3.68 30.17
N ASP A 37 -14.93 4.19 31.40
CA ASP A 37 -16.03 4.44 32.31
C ASP A 37 -15.98 5.91 32.75
N LYS A 38 -17.09 6.64 32.55
CA LYS A 38 -17.22 8.05 32.93
C LYS A 38 -16.99 8.26 34.44
N ALA A 39 -17.19 7.23 35.27
CA ALA A 39 -16.88 7.30 36.70
C ALA A 39 -15.36 7.50 36.98
N HIS A 40 -14.51 7.22 36.00
CA HIS A 40 -13.06 7.43 36.08
C HIS A 40 -12.60 8.74 35.43
N GLY A 41 -13.50 9.66 35.11
CA GLY A 41 -13.19 10.93 34.43
C GLY A 41 -13.27 10.81 32.91
N ASP A 42 -12.88 11.87 32.20
CA ASP A 42 -12.92 11.92 30.73
C ASP A 42 -11.62 11.39 30.11
N PHE A 43 -10.49 11.64 30.78
CA PHE A 43 -9.15 11.22 30.34
C PHE A 43 -8.35 10.58 31.47
N ALA A 44 -7.40 9.72 31.13
CA ALA A 44 -6.45 9.15 32.08
C ALA A 44 -5.04 9.06 31.50
N THR A 45 -4.03 9.06 32.38
CA THR A 45 -2.64 8.76 32.03
C THR A 45 -2.00 7.80 33.03
N ASN A 46 -1.08 6.95 32.54
CA ASN A 46 -0.22 6.10 33.35
C ASN A 46 1.18 6.70 33.56
N LEU A 47 1.40 7.97 33.23
CA LEU A 47 2.70 8.65 33.25
C LEU A 47 3.46 8.47 34.57
N ALA A 48 2.76 8.57 35.70
CA ALA A 48 3.35 8.38 37.02
C ALA A 48 4.00 6.99 37.21
N MET A 49 3.41 5.95 36.62
CA MET A 49 3.94 4.59 36.67
C MET A 49 5.20 4.44 35.83
N MET A 50 5.27 5.13 34.69
CA MET A 50 6.46 5.14 33.83
C MET A 50 7.62 5.86 34.52
N LEU A 51 7.33 6.99 35.19
CA LEU A 51 8.32 7.84 35.83
C LEU A 51 8.77 7.36 37.22
N ALA A 52 8.03 6.45 37.85
CA ALA A 52 8.31 5.96 39.20
C ALA A 52 9.72 5.35 39.35
N LYS A 53 10.12 4.49 38.41
CA LYS A 53 11.42 3.82 38.44
C LYS A 53 12.58 4.79 38.18
N PRO A 54 12.56 5.64 37.13
CA PRO A 54 13.56 6.71 36.95
C PRO A 54 13.68 7.65 38.16
N ALA A 55 12.56 7.98 38.80
CA ALA A 55 12.52 8.86 39.98
C ALA A 55 12.93 8.18 41.30
N GLY A 56 13.07 6.84 41.32
CA GLY A 56 13.29 6.08 42.55
C GLY A 56 12.14 6.18 43.56
N LYS A 57 10.90 6.39 43.10
CA LYS A 57 9.69 6.62 43.92
C LYS A 57 8.65 5.54 43.72
N ARG A 58 7.67 5.44 44.62
CA ARG A 58 6.49 4.60 44.39
C ARG A 58 5.57 5.27 43.34
N PRO A 59 4.91 4.52 42.44
CA PRO A 59 4.06 5.10 41.40
C PRO A 59 2.97 6.06 41.91
N ARG A 60 2.39 5.78 43.08
CA ARG A 60 1.40 6.66 43.71
C ARG A 60 2.00 7.98 44.21
N GLU A 61 3.19 7.94 44.81
CA GLU A 61 3.92 9.15 45.22
C GLU A 61 4.32 10.00 44.01
N MET A 62 4.68 9.33 42.90
CA MET A 62 4.96 10.02 41.65
C MET A 62 3.71 10.70 41.08
N ALA A 63 2.55 10.06 41.18
CA ALA A 63 1.28 10.66 40.76
C ALA A 63 0.91 11.88 41.61
N GLU A 64 1.12 11.81 42.93
CA GLU A 64 0.90 12.93 43.85
C GLU A 64 1.77 14.14 43.50
N LEU A 65 3.06 13.92 43.18
CA LEU A 65 3.95 14.99 42.72
C LEU A 65 3.49 15.61 41.39
N ILE A 66 3.13 14.78 40.40
CA ILE A 66 2.65 15.28 39.10
C ILE A 66 1.38 16.11 39.30
N VAL A 67 0.43 15.65 40.11
CA VAL A 67 -0.83 16.35 40.39
C VAL A 67 -0.59 17.66 41.14
N ALA A 68 0.37 17.70 42.07
CA ALA A 68 0.74 18.92 42.79
C ALA A 68 1.39 19.98 41.89
N LEU A 69 2.05 19.57 40.81
CA LEU A 69 2.69 20.47 39.83
C LEU A 69 1.77 20.87 38.68
N LEU A 70 0.59 20.25 38.54
CA LEU A 70 -0.35 20.64 37.50
C LEU A 70 -0.82 22.08 37.74
N PRO A 71 -0.70 22.97 36.75
CA PRO A 71 -1.22 24.32 36.88
C PRO A 71 -2.75 24.31 36.94
N GLU A 72 -3.32 25.26 37.66
CA GLU A 72 -4.77 25.47 37.64
C GLU A 72 -5.23 25.80 36.22
N ALA A 73 -6.32 25.16 35.80
CA ALA A 73 -6.92 25.36 34.49
C ALA A 73 -8.43 25.43 34.64
N ASP A 74 -9.05 26.50 34.13
CA ASP A 74 -10.49 26.76 34.29
C ASP A 74 -11.39 25.65 33.73
N TRP A 75 -10.84 24.83 32.83
CA TRP A 75 -11.55 23.71 32.20
C TRP A 75 -11.33 22.36 32.88
N LEU A 76 -10.44 22.27 33.86
CA LEU A 76 -10.13 21.04 34.59
C LEU A 76 -10.91 21.04 35.92
N VAL A 77 -12.03 20.32 35.94
CA VAL A 77 -12.94 20.26 37.09
C VAL A 77 -12.33 19.49 38.26
N LYS A 78 -11.66 18.38 37.96
CA LYS A 78 -11.11 17.49 38.98
C LYS A 78 -9.97 16.65 38.43
N VAL A 79 -9.01 16.36 39.29
CA VAL A 79 -7.98 15.35 39.04
C VAL A 79 -8.01 14.32 40.16
N GLU A 80 -8.02 13.04 39.82
CA GLU A 80 -8.03 11.95 40.79
C GLU A 80 -6.90 10.94 40.53
N ILE A 81 -6.31 10.43 41.61
CA ILE A 81 -5.30 9.37 41.52
C ILE A 81 -5.97 8.03 41.81
N ALA A 82 -6.04 7.17 40.80
CA ALA A 82 -6.66 5.85 40.88
C ALA A 82 -5.64 4.71 40.93
N GLY A 83 -5.97 3.68 41.71
CA GLY A 83 -5.20 2.44 41.80
C GLY A 83 -3.71 2.67 42.11
N PRO A 84 -2.78 2.07 41.33
CA PRO A 84 -1.35 2.17 41.59
C PRO A 84 -0.75 3.54 41.25
N GLY A 85 -1.44 4.41 40.52
CA GLY A 85 -0.89 5.69 40.07
C GLY A 85 -1.44 6.19 38.73
N PHE A 86 -2.65 5.76 38.32
CA PHE A 86 -3.32 6.39 37.19
C PHE A 86 -3.80 7.78 37.60
N ILE A 87 -3.59 8.77 36.73
CA ILE A 87 -4.10 10.13 36.95
C ILE A 87 -5.27 10.32 36.01
N ASN A 88 -6.45 10.51 36.60
CA ASN A 88 -7.74 10.69 35.93
C ASN A 88 -8.10 12.17 35.91
N PHE A 89 -8.55 12.68 34.78
CA PHE A 89 -8.93 14.08 34.56
C PHE A 89 -10.41 14.18 34.25
N PHE A 90 -11.11 15.04 34.97
CA PHE A 90 -12.50 15.41 34.73
C PHE A 90 -12.52 16.83 34.17
N VAL A 91 -13.07 17.01 32.97
CA VAL A 91 -13.09 18.31 32.30
C VAL A 91 -14.48 18.93 32.34
N ALA A 92 -14.55 20.26 32.28
CA ALA A 92 -15.80 20.98 32.31
C ALA A 92 -16.64 20.68 31.06
N ASP A 93 -17.94 20.47 31.26
CA ASP A 93 -18.90 20.20 30.18
C ASP A 93 -18.90 21.32 29.11
N ASP A 94 -18.70 22.56 29.53
CA ASP A 94 -18.70 23.77 28.68
C ASP A 94 -17.61 23.74 27.60
N ASN A 95 -16.64 22.83 27.73
CA ASN A 95 -15.50 22.75 26.84
C ASN A 95 -15.52 21.51 25.91
N LYS A 96 -16.61 20.71 25.95
CA LYS A 96 -16.81 19.55 25.07
C LYS A 96 -16.90 19.96 23.59
N PHE A 97 -17.54 21.09 23.30
CA PHE A 97 -17.68 21.59 21.93
C PHE A 97 -16.51 22.46 21.46
N SER A 98 -15.41 22.54 22.22
CA SER A 98 -14.24 23.37 21.86
C SER A 98 -13.55 22.97 20.56
N ALA A 99 -13.73 21.73 20.12
CA ALA A 99 -13.28 21.27 18.81
C ALA A 99 -14.09 21.89 17.66
N VAL A 100 -15.37 22.23 17.86
CA VAL A 100 -16.27 22.68 16.78
C VAL A 100 -15.76 23.96 16.10
N PRO A 101 -15.38 25.05 16.81
CA PRO A 101 -14.81 26.22 16.17
C PRO A 101 -13.51 25.91 15.40
N ALA A 102 -12.68 24.99 15.92
CA ALA A 102 -11.42 24.59 15.28
C ALA A 102 -11.66 23.79 14.00
N VAL A 103 -12.60 22.83 14.02
CA VAL A 103 -13.03 22.06 12.83
C VAL A 103 -13.60 23.01 11.77
N LEU A 104 -14.50 23.91 12.15
CA LEU A 104 -15.09 24.89 11.23
C LEU A 104 -14.03 25.88 10.70
N ALA A 105 -13.00 26.21 11.48
CA ALA A 105 -11.88 27.05 11.07
C ALA A 105 -11.01 26.36 10.02
N ALA A 106 -10.64 25.11 10.29
CA ALA A 106 -9.77 24.33 9.43
C ALA A 106 -10.48 23.84 8.16
N GLY A 107 -11.78 23.56 8.22
CA GLY A 107 -12.55 23.05 7.09
C GLY A 107 -11.95 21.76 6.53
N GLU A 108 -11.64 21.75 5.23
CA GLU A 108 -11.00 20.62 4.54
C GLU A 108 -9.57 20.32 5.03
N ALA A 109 -8.94 21.26 5.74
CA ALA A 109 -7.63 21.06 6.34
C ALA A 109 -7.71 20.39 7.73
N TRP A 110 -8.91 20.18 8.29
CA TRP A 110 -9.05 19.50 9.57
C TRP A 110 -8.49 18.07 9.51
N GLY A 111 -7.74 17.68 10.54
CA GLY A 111 -7.10 16.36 10.61
C GLY A 111 -5.75 16.25 9.88
N ARG A 112 -5.31 17.30 9.16
CA ARG A 112 -3.95 17.36 8.62
C ARG A 112 -2.92 17.65 9.72
N SER A 113 -1.69 17.20 9.52
CA SER A 113 -0.57 17.48 10.44
C SER A 113 0.73 17.71 9.66
N ASP A 114 1.77 18.16 10.36
CA ASP A 114 3.11 18.37 9.80
C ASP A 114 4.15 17.45 10.47
N VAL A 115 3.71 16.26 10.91
CA VAL A 115 4.59 15.26 11.54
C VAL A 115 5.63 14.72 10.55
N GLY A 116 5.31 14.73 9.26
CA GLY A 116 6.21 14.38 8.18
C GLY A 116 7.36 15.35 8.02
N GLY A 117 7.14 16.65 8.29
CA GLY A 117 8.18 17.68 8.21
C GLY A 117 8.81 17.81 6.82
N GLY A 118 8.05 17.48 5.76
CA GLY A 118 8.52 17.50 4.38
C GLY A 118 9.45 16.35 3.98
N ARG A 119 9.64 15.35 4.84
CA ARG A 119 10.48 14.18 4.54
C ARG A 119 9.98 13.44 3.30
N SER A 120 10.91 13.02 2.46
CA SER A 120 10.59 12.33 1.20
C SER A 120 10.37 10.84 1.41
N VAL A 121 9.27 10.32 0.87
CA VAL A 121 8.90 8.90 0.97
C VAL A 121 8.52 8.35 -0.39
N LEU A 122 9.17 7.27 -0.80
CA LEU A 122 8.75 6.49 -1.96
C LEU A 122 7.85 5.35 -1.50
N ILE A 123 6.64 5.26 -2.05
CA ILE A 123 5.69 4.17 -1.78
C ILE A 123 5.49 3.38 -3.07
N GLU A 124 5.99 2.15 -3.10
CA GLU A 124 5.77 1.22 -4.19
C GLU A 124 4.62 0.27 -3.87
N PHE A 125 3.65 0.14 -4.79
CA PHE A 125 2.52 -0.77 -4.60
C PHE A 125 1.87 -1.21 -5.91
N VAL A 126 1.06 -2.27 -5.81
CA VAL A 126 0.47 -3.02 -6.94
C VAL A 126 1.48 -3.83 -7.73
N SER A 127 2.43 -3.17 -8.41
CA SER A 127 3.56 -3.74 -9.18
C SER A 127 3.25 -5.12 -9.81
N ALA A 128 2.09 -5.24 -10.46
CA ALA A 128 1.65 -6.50 -11.04
C ALA A 128 2.38 -6.72 -12.36
N ASN A 129 2.72 -7.97 -12.66
CA ASN A 129 3.37 -8.28 -13.94
C ASN A 129 2.44 -7.91 -15.09
N PRO A 130 2.91 -7.20 -16.13
CA PRO A 130 2.10 -6.72 -17.25
C PRO A 130 1.80 -7.84 -18.24
N THR A 131 1.22 -8.93 -17.74
CA THR A 131 0.91 -10.16 -18.50
C THR A 131 -0.59 -10.40 -18.63
N GLY A 132 -1.42 -9.54 -18.04
CA GLY A 132 -2.86 -9.59 -18.12
C GLY A 132 -3.52 -8.46 -17.32
N PRO A 133 -4.87 -8.37 -17.36
CA PRO A 133 -5.62 -7.36 -16.63
C PRO A 133 -5.49 -7.54 -15.11
N LEU A 134 -5.71 -6.46 -14.36
CA LEU A 134 -5.71 -6.54 -12.90
C LEU A 134 -6.90 -7.36 -12.41
N HIS A 135 -6.65 -8.31 -11.51
CA HIS A 135 -7.70 -9.03 -10.78
C HIS A 135 -7.98 -8.44 -9.40
N VAL A 136 -9.06 -8.88 -8.76
CA VAL A 136 -9.49 -8.44 -7.41
C VAL A 136 -8.42 -8.54 -6.32
N GLY A 137 -7.45 -9.45 -6.44
CA GLY A 137 -6.29 -9.50 -5.52
C GLY A 137 -5.46 -8.22 -5.53
N HIS A 138 -5.22 -7.63 -6.71
CA HIS A 138 -4.47 -6.38 -6.86
C HIS A 138 -5.24 -5.18 -6.31
N GLY A 139 -6.57 -5.22 -6.37
CA GLY A 139 -7.46 -4.16 -5.86
C GLY A 139 -7.22 -3.81 -4.39
N ARG A 140 -6.89 -4.82 -3.56
CA ARG A 140 -6.58 -4.57 -2.14
C ARG A 140 -5.29 -3.80 -1.94
N GLY A 141 -4.21 -4.22 -2.62
CA GLY A 141 -2.93 -3.51 -2.59
C GLY A 141 -3.06 -2.09 -3.13
N ALA A 142 -3.84 -1.92 -4.21
CA ALA A 142 -4.11 -0.63 -4.82
C ALA A 142 -4.85 0.33 -3.86
N ALA A 143 -5.93 -0.15 -3.20
CA ALA A 143 -6.69 0.66 -2.25
C ALA A 143 -5.88 1.00 -1.00
N TYR A 144 -5.11 0.04 -0.47
CA TYR A 144 -4.28 0.23 0.70
C TYR A 144 -3.12 1.20 0.45
N GLY A 145 -2.37 1.02 -0.64
CA GLY A 145 -1.26 1.91 -1.00
C GLY A 145 -1.71 3.33 -1.30
N ALA A 146 -2.85 3.50 -1.99
CA ALA A 146 -3.43 4.82 -2.18
C ALA A 146 -3.84 5.48 -0.86
N ALA A 147 -4.56 4.76 0.02
CA ALA A 147 -4.98 5.30 1.32
C ALA A 147 -3.80 5.65 2.23
N LEU A 148 -2.75 4.82 2.24
CA LEU A 148 -1.52 5.12 2.99
C LEU A 148 -0.84 6.38 2.45
N SER A 149 -0.71 6.48 1.13
CA SER A 149 -0.10 7.64 0.47
C SER A 149 -0.85 8.94 0.82
N ASP A 150 -2.18 8.92 0.74
CA ASP A 150 -3.02 10.09 1.02
C ASP A 150 -2.93 10.51 2.50
N ILE A 151 -2.85 9.54 3.43
CA ILE A 151 -2.65 9.81 4.86
C ILE A 151 -1.26 10.39 5.13
N MET A 152 -0.22 9.89 4.48
CA MET A 152 1.14 10.40 4.63
C MET A 152 1.27 11.82 4.07
N GLU A 153 0.66 12.13 2.93
CA GLU A 153 0.57 13.50 2.41
C GLU A 153 -0.19 14.41 3.37
N ALA A 154 -1.33 13.96 3.91
CA ALA A 154 -2.08 14.70 4.92
C ALA A 154 -1.29 14.90 6.22
N ALA A 155 -0.30 14.05 6.51
CA ALA A 155 0.62 14.17 7.63
C ALA A 155 1.89 14.99 7.35
N GLY A 156 2.03 15.57 6.14
CA GLY A 156 3.12 16.49 5.80
C GLY A 156 4.37 15.83 5.20
N PHE A 157 4.27 14.59 4.69
CA PHE A 157 5.34 13.95 3.92
C PHE A 157 5.31 14.37 2.45
N GLN A 158 6.46 14.35 1.79
CA GLN A 158 6.55 14.42 0.33
C GLN A 158 6.48 13.00 -0.23
N VAL A 159 5.30 12.57 -0.63
CA VAL A 159 5.03 11.20 -1.08
C VAL A 159 5.23 11.08 -2.58
N PHE A 160 5.95 10.03 -3.00
CA PHE A 160 6.14 9.63 -4.38
C PHE A 160 5.60 8.21 -4.55
N ARG A 161 4.64 8.03 -5.44
CA ARG A 161 3.98 6.75 -5.72
C ARG A 161 4.64 6.10 -6.93
N GLU A 162 5.14 4.88 -6.77
CA GLU A 162 5.81 4.14 -7.84
C GLU A 162 5.16 2.80 -8.14
N TYR A 163 5.06 2.47 -9.42
CA TYR A 163 4.67 1.15 -9.92
C TYR A 163 5.90 0.52 -10.57
N TYR A 164 6.34 -0.64 -10.08
CA TYR A 164 7.40 -1.41 -10.72
C TYR A 164 6.81 -2.29 -11.84
N VAL A 165 7.23 -2.03 -13.07
CA VAL A 165 6.81 -2.75 -14.27
C VAL A 165 7.84 -3.82 -14.60
N ASN A 166 7.47 -5.09 -14.36
CA ASN A 166 8.27 -6.25 -14.75
C ASN A 166 8.12 -6.52 -16.26
N ASP A 167 8.77 -5.69 -17.07
CA ASP A 167 8.73 -5.70 -18.54
C ASP A 167 9.91 -6.45 -19.19
N ALA A 168 10.59 -7.31 -18.42
CA ALA A 168 11.73 -8.09 -18.87
C ALA A 168 11.56 -9.58 -18.58
N GLY A 169 12.26 -10.41 -19.37
CA GLY A 169 12.39 -11.84 -19.12
C GLY A 169 11.27 -12.70 -19.71
N ARG A 170 11.22 -13.96 -19.24
CA ARG A 170 10.50 -15.05 -19.91
C ARG A 170 8.99 -14.83 -20.02
N GLN A 171 8.36 -14.23 -19.01
CA GLN A 171 6.91 -14.02 -19.04
C GLN A 171 6.50 -13.06 -20.17
N MET A 172 7.31 -12.02 -20.42
CA MET A 172 7.07 -11.10 -21.52
C MET A 172 7.30 -11.74 -22.89
N ASP A 173 8.26 -12.66 -23.00
CA ASP A 173 8.44 -13.44 -24.22
C ASP A 173 7.24 -14.36 -24.52
N ILE A 174 6.67 -14.98 -23.49
CA ILE A 174 5.45 -15.78 -23.62
C ILE A 174 4.28 -14.88 -24.06
N LEU A 175 4.15 -13.67 -23.49
CA LEU A 175 3.13 -12.69 -23.88
C LEU A 175 3.26 -12.30 -25.36
N ALA A 176 4.43 -11.84 -25.78
CA ALA A 176 4.69 -11.42 -27.16
C ALA A 176 4.41 -12.56 -28.15
N THR A 177 4.88 -13.77 -27.83
CA THR A 177 4.65 -14.97 -28.65
C THR A 177 3.17 -15.34 -28.70
N SER A 178 2.44 -15.26 -27.58
CA SER A 178 0.99 -15.52 -27.53
C SER A 178 0.19 -14.55 -28.40
N VAL A 179 0.52 -13.26 -28.35
CA VAL A 179 -0.09 -12.21 -29.19
C VAL A 179 0.21 -12.48 -30.67
N TRP A 180 1.46 -12.78 -31.02
CA TRP A 180 1.83 -13.06 -32.41
C TRP A 180 1.12 -14.30 -32.97
N LEU A 181 1.03 -15.38 -32.18
CA LEU A 181 0.29 -16.59 -32.56
C LEU A 181 -1.20 -16.30 -32.79
N ARG A 182 -1.85 -15.47 -31.95
CA ARG A 182 -3.22 -15.03 -32.19
C ARG A 182 -3.33 -14.15 -33.44
N TYR A 183 -2.36 -13.28 -33.69
CA TYR A 183 -2.31 -12.46 -34.90
C TYR A 183 -2.25 -13.34 -36.17
N LEU A 184 -1.44 -14.41 -36.16
CA LEU A 184 -1.39 -15.37 -37.28
C LEU A 184 -2.72 -16.10 -37.45
N ALA A 185 -3.37 -16.51 -36.35
CA ALA A 185 -4.69 -17.11 -36.40
C ALA A 185 -5.75 -16.16 -37.01
N LEU A 186 -5.68 -14.85 -36.71
CA LEU A 186 -6.54 -13.82 -37.31
C LEU A 186 -6.29 -13.60 -38.82
N LEU A 187 -5.12 -14.03 -39.32
CA LEU A 187 -4.78 -14.06 -40.74
C LEU A 187 -5.14 -15.38 -41.42
N GLY A 188 -5.68 -16.35 -40.69
CA GLY A 188 -6.17 -17.63 -41.23
C GLY A 188 -5.21 -18.81 -41.08
N GLU A 189 -4.06 -18.65 -40.41
CA GLU A 189 -3.18 -19.77 -40.10
C GLU A 189 -3.83 -20.70 -39.06
N PRO A 190 -3.78 -22.04 -39.25
CA PRO A 190 -4.42 -22.99 -38.34
C PRO A 190 -3.53 -23.23 -37.11
N ILE A 191 -3.41 -22.23 -36.25
CA ILE A 191 -2.52 -22.24 -35.07
C ILE A 191 -3.06 -23.18 -33.97
N PRO A 192 -2.34 -24.26 -33.61
CA PRO A 192 -2.63 -25.06 -32.42
C PRO A 192 -2.12 -24.31 -31.20
N PHE A 193 -3.00 -23.53 -30.55
CA PHE A 193 -2.58 -22.60 -29.51
C PHE A 193 -1.94 -23.31 -28.30
N PRO A 194 -0.76 -22.86 -27.82
CA PRO A 194 0.01 -23.58 -26.81
C PRO A 194 -0.63 -23.50 -25.42
N SER A 195 -0.55 -24.60 -24.67
CA SER A 195 -1.11 -24.74 -23.32
C SER A 195 -0.53 -23.74 -22.31
N ASN A 196 0.76 -23.40 -22.47
CA ASN A 196 1.48 -22.43 -21.66
C ASN A 196 1.50 -21.00 -22.23
N GLY A 197 0.81 -20.76 -23.36
CA GLY A 197 0.57 -19.40 -23.84
C GLY A 197 -0.46 -18.67 -22.97
N TYR A 198 -0.48 -17.34 -23.05
CA TYR A 198 -1.58 -16.57 -22.48
C TYR A 198 -2.82 -16.72 -23.35
N GLN A 199 -3.92 -17.18 -22.75
CA GLN A 199 -5.14 -17.60 -23.47
C GLN A 199 -6.35 -16.68 -23.27
N GLY A 200 -6.23 -15.64 -22.44
CA GLY A 200 -7.34 -14.74 -22.15
C GLY A 200 -7.78 -13.93 -23.38
N ASP A 201 -9.05 -13.49 -23.36
CA ASP A 201 -9.66 -12.75 -24.47
C ASP A 201 -8.88 -11.47 -24.83
N TYR A 202 -8.27 -10.82 -23.83
CA TYR A 202 -7.40 -9.66 -24.02
C TYR A 202 -6.23 -9.91 -24.99
N ILE A 203 -5.75 -11.15 -25.14
CA ILE A 203 -4.69 -11.49 -26.11
C ILE A 203 -5.22 -11.40 -27.55
N LEU A 204 -6.48 -11.75 -27.77
CA LEU A 204 -7.13 -11.60 -29.08
C LEU A 204 -7.30 -10.13 -29.45
N ASP A 205 -7.66 -9.29 -28.47
CA ASP A 205 -7.81 -7.84 -28.68
C ASP A 205 -6.47 -7.20 -29.07
N ILE A 206 -5.39 -7.52 -28.34
CA ILE A 206 -4.03 -7.05 -28.66
C ILE A 206 -3.58 -7.57 -30.04
N ALA A 207 -3.90 -8.82 -30.38
CA ALA A 207 -3.58 -9.39 -31.68
C ALA A 207 -4.35 -8.70 -32.82
N ALA A 208 -5.59 -8.29 -32.58
CA ALA A 208 -6.38 -7.52 -33.53
C ALA A 208 -5.78 -6.13 -33.76
N GLU A 209 -5.34 -5.46 -32.69
CA GLU A 209 -4.61 -4.19 -32.79
C GLU A 209 -3.28 -4.35 -33.54
N LEU A 210 -2.53 -5.42 -33.25
CA LEU A 210 -1.30 -5.73 -33.98
C LEU A 210 -1.58 -5.94 -35.47
N LYS A 211 -2.69 -6.61 -35.81
CA LYS A 211 -3.13 -6.81 -37.20
C LYS A 211 -3.52 -5.51 -37.90
N GLU A 212 -4.20 -4.61 -37.20
CA GLU A 212 -4.52 -3.29 -37.73
C GLU A 212 -3.27 -2.48 -38.04
N ARG A 213 -2.27 -2.51 -37.14
CA ARG A 213 -1.02 -1.76 -37.28
C ARG A 213 -0.08 -2.37 -38.34
N MET A 214 0.00 -3.70 -38.42
CA MET A 214 1.04 -4.40 -39.19
C MET A 214 0.53 -5.05 -40.48
N GLY A 215 -0.79 -5.16 -40.67
CA GLY A 215 -1.38 -5.86 -41.81
C GLY A 215 -0.93 -7.32 -41.86
N GLU A 216 -0.21 -7.69 -42.91
CA GLU A 216 0.36 -9.03 -43.10
C GLU A 216 1.89 -9.08 -42.92
N ALA A 217 2.53 -7.98 -42.52
CA ALA A 217 4.00 -7.88 -42.49
C ALA A 217 4.68 -8.94 -41.60
N LEU A 218 4.02 -9.33 -40.51
CA LEU A 218 4.50 -10.32 -39.55
C LEU A 218 4.00 -11.75 -39.84
N HIS A 219 3.35 -11.98 -40.98
CA HIS A 219 2.81 -13.29 -41.35
C HIS A 219 3.92 -14.30 -41.60
N ARG A 220 3.81 -15.49 -41.00
CA ARG A 220 4.68 -16.66 -41.26
C ARG A 220 3.83 -17.92 -41.33
N PRO A 221 4.12 -18.85 -42.25
CA PRO A 221 3.39 -20.12 -42.33
C PRO A 221 3.51 -20.92 -41.03
N VAL A 222 2.42 -21.54 -40.56
CA VAL A 222 2.42 -22.34 -39.32
C VAL A 222 3.50 -23.43 -39.30
N ALA A 223 3.84 -23.99 -40.47
CA ALA A 223 4.89 -25.01 -40.59
C ALA A 223 6.28 -24.48 -40.19
N GLU A 224 6.58 -23.22 -40.47
CA GLU A 224 7.84 -22.57 -40.06
C GLU A 224 7.81 -22.21 -38.57
N VAL A 225 6.66 -21.73 -38.09
CA VAL A 225 6.46 -21.35 -36.68
C VAL A 225 6.67 -22.54 -35.75
N TYR A 226 6.15 -23.71 -36.11
CA TYR A 226 6.25 -24.94 -35.30
C TYR A 226 7.43 -25.86 -35.69
N ALA A 227 8.31 -25.41 -36.59
CA ALA A 227 9.44 -26.22 -37.03
C ALA A 227 10.36 -26.56 -35.85
N GLY A 228 10.54 -27.86 -35.59
CA GLY A 228 11.41 -28.35 -34.51
C GLY A 228 10.92 -28.07 -33.09
N VAL A 229 9.71 -27.54 -32.91
CA VAL A 229 9.14 -27.29 -31.59
C VAL A 229 8.76 -28.63 -30.93
N PRO A 230 9.15 -28.89 -29.66
CA PRO A 230 8.74 -30.08 -28.91
C PRO A 230 7.22 -30.26 -28.84
N ALA A 231 6.71 -31.46 -28.55
CA ALA A 231 5.26 -31.65 -28.39
C ALA A 231 4.73 -30.92 -27.13
N ASP A 232 3.52 -30.37 -27.22
CA ASP A 232 2.83 -29.72 -26.09
C ASP A 232 2.14 -30.74 -25.15
N ALA A 233 1.70 -30.27 -23.99
CA ALA A 233 0.87 -31.02 -23.05
C ALA A 233 -0.47 -31.47 -23.69
N PRO A 234 -1.05 -32.60 -23.24
CA PRO A 234 -0.63 -33.44 -22.11
C PRO A 234 0.43 -34.49 -22.46
N THR A 235 0.80 -34.64 -23.74
CA THR A 235 1.69 -35.71 -24.22
C THR A 235 3.17 -35.33 -24.23
N GLY A 236 3.50 -34.05 -24.14
CA GLY A 236 4.86 -33.53 -24.12
C GLY A 236 5.12 -32.50 -23.01
N ASP A 237 6.20 -31.73 -23.16
CA ASP A 237 6.64 -30.73 -22.19
C ASP A 237 6.21 -29.34 -22.63
N LYS A 238 5.22 -28.79 -21.94
CA LYS A 238 4.66 -27.45 -22.18
C LYS A 238 5.67 -26.32 -22.01
N GLU A 239 6.71 -26.48 -21.16
CA GLU A 239 7.75 -25.45 -20.98
C GLU A 239 8.70 -25.46 -22.18
N ALA A 240 9.17 -26.65 -22.58
CA ALA A 240 10.02 -26.80 -23.76
C ALA A 240 9.29 -26.42 -25.06
N HIS A 241 7.98 -26.67 -25.13
CA HIS A 241 7.13 -26.28 -26.26
C HIS A 241 7.08 -24.76 -26.42
N ILE A 242 6.71 -24.03 -25.35
CA ILE A 242 6.64 -22.56 -25.44
C ILE A 242 8.01 -21.94 -25.66
N ASP A 243 9.08 -22.49 -25.07
CA ASP A 243 10.45 -22.00 -25.29
C ASP A 243 10.89 -22.20 -26.76
N GLY A 244 10.50 -23.31 -27.39
CA GLY A 244 10.71 -23.55 -28.82
C GLY A 244 9.97 -22.54 -29.70
N LEU A 245 8.71 -22.23 -29.36
CA LEU A 245 7.93 -21.20 -30.06
C LEU A 245 8.54 -19.80 -29.91
N ILE A 246 9.00 -19.44 -28.71
CA ILE A 246 9.69 -18.16 -28.45
C ILE A 246 10.96 -18.08 -29.30
N ALA A 247 11.77 -19.14 -29.32
CA ALA A 247 13.00 -19.19 -30.12
C ALA A 247 12.70 -19.00 -31.61
N ASN A 248 11.68 -19.69 -32.13
CA ASN A 248 11.26 -19.55 -33.52
C ASN A 248 10.68 -18.16 -33.81
N ALA A 249 9.87 -17.58 -32.91
CA ALA A 249 9.34 -16.23 -33.07
C ALA A 249 10.47 -15.19 -33.16
N LYS A 250 11.45 -15.25 -32.25
CA LYS A 250 12.63 -14.38 -32.27
C LYS A 250 13.44 -14.55 -33.55
N ALA A 251 13.65 -15.78 -34.01
CA ALA A 251 14.40 -16.05 -35.24
C ALA A 251 13.67 -15.56 -36.51
N LEU A 252 12.36 -15.82 -36.62
CA LEU A 252 11.55 -15.52 -37.81
C LEU A 252 11.20 -14.05 -37.96
N LEU A 253 11.04 -13.35 -36.82
CA LEU A 253 10.72 -11.92 -36.79
C LEU A 253 11.97 -11.05 -36.69
N SER A 254 13.06 -11.55 -36.12
CA SER A 254 14.30 -10.79 -35.89
C SER A 254 13.98 -9.45 -35.19
N GLU A 255 14.43 -8.32 -35.70
CA GLU A 255 14.16 -6.97 -35.16
C GLU A 255 12.66 -6.66 -34.99
N GLN A 256 11.77 -7.34 -35.72
CA GLN A 256 10.32 -7.14 -35.61
C GLN A 256 9.73 -7.82 -34.36
N TYR A 257 10.46 -8.73 -33.71
CA TYR A 257 10.03 -9.34 -32.46
C TYR A 257 9.90 -8.30 -31.35
N ASP A 258 10.86 -7.38 -31.26
CA ASP A 258 10.85 -6.29 -30.28
C ASP A 258 9.66 -5.34 -30.48
N LEU A 259 9.19 -5.18 -31.72
CA LEU A 259 7.97 -4.42 -32.02
C LEU A 259 6.72 -5.13 -31.48
N VAL A 260 6.60 -6.45 -31.70
CA VAL A 260 5.49 -7.24 -31.14
C VAL A 260 5.50 -7.18 -29.63
N HIS A 261 6.67 -7.38 -29.03
CA HIS A 261 6.86 -7.30 -27.58
C HIS A 261 6.44 -5.94 -27.02
N ARG A 262 6.86 -4.85 -27.68
CA ARG A 262 6.50 -3.49 -27.25
C ARG A 262 5.01 -3.23 -27.36
N ILE A 263 4.38 -3.59 -28.47
CA ILE A 263 2.93 -3.40 -28.66
C ILE A 263 2.14 -4.18 -27.60
N ALA A 264 2.52 -5.43 -27.35
CA ALA A 264 1.87 -6.26 -26.33
C ALA A 264 2.01 -5.67 -24.92
N LEU A 265 3.22 -5.23 -24.56
CA LEU A 265 3.48 -4.56 -23.28
C LEU A 265 2.69 -3.25 -23.15
N GLU A 266 2.73 -2.38 -24.16
CA GLU A 266 2.06 -1.09 -24.16
C GLU A 266 0.55 -1.25 -23.99
N ALA A 267 -0.06 -2.21 -24.68
CA ALA A 267 -1.49 -2.47 -24.57
C ALA A 267 -1.91 -2.91 -23.15
N ILE A 268 -1.20 -3.89 -22.56
CA ILE A 268 -1.49 -4.34 -21.19
C ILE A 268 -1.22 -3.22 -20.18
N LEU A 269 -0.10 -2.53 -20.31
CA LEU A 269 0.26 -1.46 -19.38
C LEU A 269 -0.72 -0.29 -19.45
N SER A 270 -1.23 0.04 -20.65
CA SER A 270 -2.29 1.03 -20.81
C SER A 270 -3.58 0.61 -20.12
N ASP A 271 -4.01 -0.64 -20.29
CA ASP A 271 -5.21 -1.17 -19.63
C ASP A 271 -5.08 -1.15 -18.10
N ILE A 272 -3.92 -1.57 -17.56
CA ILE A 272 -3.60 -1.49 -16.14
C ILE A 272 -3.65 -0.04 -15.63
N LYS A 273 -3.07 0.91 -16.38
CA LYS A 273 -3.09 2.34 -16.06
C LYS A 273 -4.52 2.88 -15.99
N ASP A 274 -5.34 2.54 -16.97
CA ASP A 274 -6.73 2.98 -17.05
C ASP A 274 -7.57 2.40 -15.91
N ASP A 275 -7.38 1.12 -15.58
CA ASP A 275 -8.06 0.46 -14.48
C ASP A 275 -7.71 1.08 -13.12
N LEU A 276 -6.42 1.37 -12.88
CA LEU A 276 -5.95 2.04 -11.66
C LEU A 276 -6.42 3.49 -11.58
N ALA A 277 -6.34 4.25 -12.67
CA ALA A 277 -6.79 5.63 -12.72
C ALA A 277 -8.30 5.72 -12.41
N ALA A 278 -9.10 4.85 -13.01
CA ALA A 278 -10.52 4.83 -12.74
C ALA A 278 -10.85 4.22 -11.36
N PHE A 279 -9.91 3.47 -10.73
CA PHE A 279 -9.94 3.10 -9.31
C PHE A 279 -9.39 4.19 -8.38
N ARG A 280 -9.12 5.40 -8.90
CA ARG A 280 -8.55 6.55 -8.18
C ARG A 280 -7.18 6.24 -7.55
N VAL A 281 -6.32 5.60 -8.33
CA VAL A 281 -4.93 5.35 -8.00
C VAL A 281 -4.07 5.93 -9.11
N HIS A 282 -3.20 6.86 -8.74
CA HIS A 282 -2.29 7.53 -9.65
C HIS A 282 -0.86 7.31 -9.17
N PHE A 283 0.06 7.10 -10.11
CA PHE A 283 1.47 6.89 -9.85
C PHE A 283 2.28 8.04 -10.45
N ASP A 284 3.28 8.51 -9.71
CA ASP A 284 4.22 9.52 -10.16
C ASP A 284 5.26 8.92 -11.11
N ASN A 285 5.60 7.64 -10.91
CA ASN A 285 6.52 6.91 -11.78
C ASN A 285 6.06 5.48 -12.08
N TRP A 286 6.27 5.07 -13.32
CA TRP A 286 6.13 3.69 -13.80
C TRP A 286 7.53 3.19 -14.15
N PHE A 287 8.18 2.52 -13.20
CA PHE A 287 9.57 2.13 -13.29
C PHE A 287 9.72 0.83 -14.10
N SER A 288 10.51 0.85 -15.18
CA SER A 288 10.74 -0.31 -16.05
C SER A 288 11.88 -1.18 -15.52
N GLU A 289 11.66 -2.48 -15.34
CA GLU A 289 12.71 -3.45 -15.02
C GLU A 289 13.77 -3.48 -16.13
N ARG A 290 13.35 -3.49 -17.39
CA ARG A 290 14.25 -3.49 -18.56
C ARG A 290 15.24 -2.33 -18.49
N SER A 291 14.82 -1.17 -18.00
CA SER A 291 15.70 -0.01 -17.84
C SER A 291 16.90 -0.27 -16.92
N LEU A 292 16.81 -1.17 -15.93
CA LEU A 292 17.93 -1.56 -15.07
C LEU A 292 19.01 -2.33 -15.83
N PHE A 293 18.59 -3.15 -16.79
CA PHE A 293 19.49 -3.93 -17.64
C PHE A 293 20.11 -3.05 -18.72
N ASP A 294 19.30 -2.27 -19.43
CA ASP A 294 19.75 -1.42 -20.54
C ASP A 294 20.73 -0.33 -20.08
N SER A 295 20.60 0.14 -18.83
CA SER A 295 21.50 1.14 -18.22
C SER A 295 22.75 0.52 -17.54
N GLY A 296 22.85 -0.81 -17.47
CA GLY A 296 23.95 -1.50 -16.78
C GLY A 296 23.91 -1.41 -15.25
N LEU A 297 22.83 -0.90 -14.66
CA LEU A 297 22.69 -0.76 -13.21
C LEU A 297 22.79 -2.10 -12.47
N VAL A 298 22.30 -3.18 -13.07
CA VAL A 298 22.41 -4.53 -12.48
C VAL A 298 23.87 -4.98 -12.40
N ASP A 299 24.66 -4.74 -13.45
CA ASP A 299 26.10 -5.07 -13.43
C ASP A 299 26.83 -4.22 -12.39
N ALA A 300 26.56 -2.90 -12.37
CA ALA A 300 27.17 -1.98 -11.42
C ALA A 300 26.88 -2.38 -9.96
N ALA A 301 25.65 -2.80 -9.64
CA ALA A 301 25.28 -3.25 -8.31
C ALA A 301 26.01 -4.54 -7.89
N ILE A 302 26.14 -5.51 -8.81
CA ILE A 302 26.89 -6.74 -8.59
C ILE A 302 28.38 -6.42 -8.41
N GLU A 303 28.97 -5.59 -9.26
CA GLU A 303 30.37 -5.20 -9.17
C GLU A 303 30.69 -4.51 -7.84
N LYS A 304 29.80 -3.64 -7.35
CA LYS A 304 29.93 -2.99 -6.05
C LYS A 304 29.98 -4.00 -4.90
N LEU A 305 29.12 -5.02 -4.93
CA LEU A 305 29.12 -6.11 -3.94
C LEU A 305 30.35 -7.02 -4.08
N GLN A 306 30.85 -7.25 -5.30
CA GLN A 306 32.09 -7.99 -5.54
C GLN A 306 33.31 -7.25 -4.99
N GLN A 307 33.42 -5.94 -5.25
CA GLN A 307 34.51 -5.09 -4.74
C GLN A 307 34.51 -5.02 -3.21
N ALA A 308 33.32 -5.07 -2.59
CA ALA A 308 33.16 -5.15 -1.15
C ALA A 308 33.44 -6.56 -0.56
N GLY A 309 33.70 -7.56 -1.41
CA GLY A 309 34.01 -8.95 -0.98
C GLY A 309 32.79 -9.78 -0.59
N PHE A 310 31.57 -9.31 -0.86
CA PHE A 310 30.32 -9.98 -0.48
C PHE A 310 29.77 -10.92 -1.54
N ILE A 311 30.39 -11.00 -2.71
CA ILE A 311 30.06 -11.99 -3.75
C ILE A 311 31.21 -12.99 -3.91
N TYR A 312 30.86 -14.27 -4.04
CA TYR A 312 31.80 -15.35 -4.30
C TYR A 312 31.29 -16.27 -5.41
N GLU A 313 32.20 -16.96 -6.07
CA GLU A 313 31.86 -17.95 -7.09
C GLU A 313 31.74 -19.35 -6.47
N LYS A 314 30.70 -20.09 -6.85
CA LYS A 314 30.50 -21.49 -6.46
C LYS A 314 29.72 -22.23 -7.54
N ALA A 315 30.32 -23.32 -8.02
CA ALA A 315 29.76 -24.16 -9.10
C ALA A 315 29.42 -23.35 -10.38
N GLY A 316 30.31 -22.44 -10.77
CA GLY A 316 30.15 -21.57 -11.95
C GLY A 316 29.14 -20.43 -11.78
N ALA A 317 28.39 -20.38 -10.68
CA ALA A 317 27.45 -19.30 -10.37
C ALA A 317 28.07 -18.27 -9.40
N LEU A 318 27.60 -17.02 -9.46
CA LEU A 318 27.93 -15.98 -8.50
C LEU A 318 26.88 -15.93 -7.38
N TRP A 319 27.36 -15.99 -6.14
CA TRP A 319 26.57 -16.02 -4.92
C TRP A 319 26.86 -14.80 -4.06
N PHE A 320 25.80 -14.12 -3.64
CA PHE A 320 25.85 -13.08 -2.61
C PHE A 320 25.80 -13.72 -1.21
N ARG A 321 26.75 -13.34 -0.36
CA ARG A 321 26.87 -13.71 1.07
C ARG A 321 25.80 -13.02 1.92
N SER A 322 24.53 -13.19 1.58
CA SER A 322 23.42 -12.54 2.30
C SER A 322 23.31 -12.99 3.76
N THR A 323 23.83 -14.18 4.10
CA THR A 323 23.83 -14.70 5.49
C THR A 323 24.63 -13.82 6.45
N ASP A 324 25.70 -13.17 5.97
CA ASP A 324 26.50 -12.23 6.75
C ASP A 324 25.69 -10.99 7.19
N PHE A 325 24.52 -10.76 6.59
CA PHE A 325 23.66 -9.61 6.81
C PHE A 325 22.24 -9.96 7.32
N GLY A 326 22.04 -11.21 7.75
CA GLY A 326 20.80 -11.65 8.42
C GLY A 326 19.77 -12.33 7.52
N ASP A 327 20.13 -12.73 6.29
CA ASP A 327 19.33 -13.65 5.48
C ASP A 327 19.55 -15.12 5.91
N GLU A 328 18.64 -16.01 5.56
CA GLU A 328 18.69 -17.43 5.95
C GLU A 328 19.73 -18.24 5.17
N LYS A 329 19.99 -17.87 3.92
CA LYS A 329 20.93 -18.54 3.02
C LYS A 329 21.44 -17.60 1.95
N ASP A 330 22.68 -17.83 1.52
CA ASP A 330 23.28 -17.10 0.42
C ASP A 330 22.44 -17.25 -0.86
N ARG A 331 22.44 -16.19 -1.67
CA ARG A 331 21.57 -16.08 -2.84
C ARG A 331 22.38 -16.02 -4.12
N VAL A 332 21.95 -16.80 -5.11
CA VAL A 332 22.51 -16.69 -6.47
C VAL A 332 22.08 -15.37 -7.08
N VAL A 333 23.05 -14.57 -7.52
CA VAL A 333 22.82 -13.32 -8.26
C VAL A 333 23.08 -13.49 -9.75
N VAL A 334 24.01 -14.39 -10.13
CA VAL A 334 24.24 -14.79 -11.52
C VAL A 334 24.34 -16.31 -11.57
N ARG A 335 23.57 -16.94 -12.44
CA ARG A 335 23.58 -18.40 -12.65
C ARG A 335 24.85 -18.85 -13.37
N ASP A 336 25.09 -20.15 -13.39
CA ASP A 336 26.21 -20.79 -14.09
C ASP A 336 26.23 -20.54 -15.59
N ASN A 337 25.07 -20.34 -16.20
CA ASN A 337 24.92 -19.94 -17.60
C ASN A 337 25.08 -18.43 -17.85
N GLY A 338 25.50 -17.65 -16.84
CA GLY A 338 25.69 -16.19 -16.92
C GLY A 338 24.41 -15.36 -16.82
N VAL A 339 23.23 -15.99 -16.70
CA VAL A 339 21.95 -15.27 -16.60
C VAL A 339 21.77 -14.72 -15.19
N LYS A 340 21.53 -13.41 -15.10
CA LYS A 340 21.24 -12.70 -13.84
C LYS A 340 19.88 -13.15 -13.26
N THR A 341 19.78 -13.23 -11.94
CA THR A 341 18.54 -13.61 -11.27
C THR A 341 17.63 -12.40 -11.02
N TYR A 342 16.33 -12.62 -10.77
CA TYR A 342 15.42 -11.55 -10.34
C TYR A 342 15.93 -10.83 -9.08
N PHE A 343 16.58 -11.58 -8.19
CA PHE A 343 17.17 -10.97 -7.00
C PHE A 343 18.32 -10.00 -7.36
N ALA A 344 19.06 -10.22 -8.44
CA ALA A 344 20.03 -9.23 -8.92
C ALA A 344 19.34 -7.93 -9.40
N SER A 345 18.21 -8.04 -10.11
CA SER A 345 17.38 -6.88 -10.45
C SER A 345 16.93 -6.14 -9.20
N ASP A 346 16.45 -6.86 -8.18
CA ASP A 346 15.97 -6.25 -6.93
C ASP A 346 17.08 -5.50 -6.18
N ILE A 347 18.29 -6.06 -6.13
CA ILE A 347 19.45 -5.37 -5.53
C ILE A 347 19.70 -4.03 -6.23
N ALA A 348 19.74 -4.05 -7.56
CA ALA A 348 20.00 -2.86 -8.36
C ALA A 348 18.86 -1.84 -8.24
N TYR A 349 17.63 -2.31 -8.21
CA TYR A 349 16.45 -1.47 -8.06
C TYR A 349 16.40 -0.77 -6.71
N HIS A 350 16.68 -1.48 -5.61
CA HIS A 350 16.73 -0.87 -4.28
C HIS A 350 17.90 0.10 -4.16
N LEU A 351 19.08 -0.24 -4.70
CA LEU A 351 20.20 0.71 -4.79
C LEU A 351 19.78 2.00 -5.51
N HIS A 352 19.09 1.86 -6.65
CA HIS A 352 18.60 2.99 -7.43
C HIS A 352 17.50 3.80 -6.68
N LYS A 353 16.63 3.17 -5.89
CA LYS A 353 15.71 3.89 -4.98
C LYS A 353 16.47 4.79 -4.01
N PHE A 354 17.52 4.29 -3.37
CA PHE A 354 18.34 5.08 -2.45
C PHE A 354 19.12 6.19 -3.15
N GLU A 355 19.66 5.94 -4.35
CA GLU A 355 20.41 6.94 -5.12
C GLU A 355 19.53 8.12 -5.59
N ARG A 356 18.22 7.92 -5.70
CA ARG A 356 17.23 8.99 -5.94
C ARG A 356 17.01 9.90 -4.72
N GLY A 357 17.57 9.55 -3.56
CA GLY A 357 17.62 10.44 -2.39
C GLY A 357 16.40 10.41 -1.48
N PHE A 358 15.53 9.40 -1.59
CA PHE A 358 14.39 9.24 -0.68
C PHE A 358 14.85 8.91 0.74
N GLU A 359 14.24 9.55 1.75
CA GLU A 359 14.58 9.31 3.16
C GLU A 359 13.93 8.04 3.71
N GLN A 360 12.75 7.69 3.21
CA GLN A 360 12.03 6.47 3.55
C GLN A 360 11.52 5.78 2.28
N LEU A 361 11.60 4.45 2.26
CA LEU A 361 11.08 3.60 1.21
C LEU A 361 10.01 2.71 1.84
N ILE A 362 8.84 2.63 1.22
CA ILE A 362 7.75 1.75 1.65
C ILE A 362 7.36 0.87 0.48
N ASP A 363 7.56 -0.43 0.64
CA ASP A 363 7.17 -1.42 -0.37
C ASP A 363 5.95 -2.19 0.13
N ILE A 364 4.88 -2.22 -0.67
CA ILE A 364 3.64 -2.92 -0.32
C ILE A 364 3.57 -4.22 -1.14
N TRP A 365 3.83 -5.33 -0.47
CA TRP A 365 3.89 -6.66 -1.12
C TRP A 365 2.75 -7.57 -0.70
N GLY A 366 2.53 -8.62 -1.49
CA GLY A 366 1.70 -9.74 -1.08
C GLY A 366 2.32 -10.50 0.09
N ALA A 367 1.49 -11.02 1.01
CA ALA A 367 1.96 -11.75 2.19
C ALA A 367 2.81 -13.00 1.87
N ASP A 368 2.70 -13.54 0.66
CA ASP A 368 3.52 -14.61 0.11
C ASP A 368 5.01 -14.22 -0.06
N HIS A 369 5.33 -12.92 -0.03
CA HIS A 369 6.69 -12.39 -0.15
C HIS A 369 7.38 -12.17 1.21
N HIS A 370 6.76 -12.58 2.34
CA HIS A 370 7.35 -12.38 3.68
C HIS A 370 8.78 -12.93 3.79
N GLY A 371 9.04 -14.14 3.29
CA GLY A 371 10.38 -14.76 3.27
C GLY A 371 11.37 -14.14 2.26
N TYR A 372 10.94 -13.13 1.51
CA TYR A 372 11.77 -12.36 0.59
C TYR A 372 12.31 -11.07 1.24
N ILE A 373 11.71 -10.59 2.32
CA ILE A 373 12.15 -9.36 2.99
C ILE A 373 13.60 -9.44 3.49
N PRO A 374 14.04 -10.52 4.20
CA PRO A 374 15.38 -10.56 4.79
C PRO A 374 16.51 -10.43 3.76
N ARG A 375 16.35 -11.01 2.56
CA ARG A 375 17.40 -10.94 1.52
C ARG A 375 17.55 -9.55 0.90
N VAL A 376 16.46 -8.81 0.75
CA VAL A 376 16.49 -7.44 0.24
C VAL A 376 17.13 -6.51 1.28
N LYS A 377 16.72 -6.63 2.54
CA LYS A 377 17.34 -5.94 3.68
C LYS A 377 18.85 -6.25 3.77
N ALA A 378 19.22 -7.52 3.60
CA ALA A 378 20.62 -7.95 3.58
C ALA A 378 21.42 -7.27 2.45
N ALA A 379 20.85 -7.17 1.24
CA ALA A 379 21.48 -6.48 0.13
C ALA A 379 21.69 -4.99 0.41
N ILE A 380 20.69 -4.31 0.99
CA ILE A 380 20.77 -2.89 1.35
C ILE A 380 21.90 -2.67 2.38
N LYS A 381 21.98 -3.51 3.42
CA LYS A 381 23.09 -3.47 4.39
C LYS A 381 24.45 -3.67 3.73
N ALA A 382 24.56 -4.67 2.86
CA ALA A 382 25.81 -5.00 2.17
C ALA A 382 26.28 -3.88 1.22
N LEU A 383 25.35 -3.09 0.68
CA LEU A 383 25.64 -1.90 -0.12
C LEU A 383 26.05 -0.67 0.73
N GLY A 384 26.08 -0.81 2.06
CA GLY A 384 26.42 0.26 3.00
C GLY A 384 25.29 1.26 3.25
N LEU A 385 24.04 0.86 2.96
CA LEU A 385 22.86 1.72 3.07
C LEU A 385 22.07 1.38 4.34
N ASN A 386 21.27 2.35 4.82
CA ASN A 386 20.42 2.16 5.99
C ASN A 386 19.20 1.29 5.63
N ASP A 387 19.21 0.03 6.03
CA ASP A 387 18.09 -0.87 5.74
C ASP A 387 16.84 -0.53 6.54
N GLU A 388 16.95 0.13 7.70
CA GLU A 388 15.80 0.62 8.49
C GLU A 388 14.99 1.70 7.75
N ALA A 389 15.56 2.31 6.70
CA ALA A 389 14.81 3.23 5.84
C ALA A 389 13.79 2.51 4.93
N LEU A 390 13.97 1.20 4.68
CA LEU A 390 13.00 0.38 3.94
C LEU A 390 11.98 -0.23 4.90
N GLU A 391 10.70 0.06 4.70
CA GLU A 391 9.60 -0.61 5.38
C GLU A 391 8.85 -1.47 4.35
N VAL A 392 8.62 -2.75 4.69
CA VAL A 392 7.83 -3.64 3.82
C VAL A 392 6.51 -3.96 4.51
N LEU A 393 5.42 -3.51 3.90
CA LEU A 393 4.06 -3.72 4.39
C LEU A 393 3.41 -4.86 3.62
N LEU A 394 2.85 -5.82 4.34
CA LEU A 394 2.27 -7.02 3.73
C LEU A 394 0.75 -6.92 3.63
N VAL A 395 0.25 -7.31 2.45
CA VAL A 395 -1.19 -7.37 2.14
C VAL A 395 -1.59 -8.82 1.93
N GLN A 396 -2.55 -9.30 2.73
CA GLN A 396 -3.14 -10.62 2.55
C GLN A 396 -4.14 -10.64 1.39
N PHE A 397 -4.32 -11.81 0.80
CA PHE A 397 -5.31 -12.00 -0.25
C PHE A 397 -6.75 -11.80 0.26
N ALA A 398 -7.59 -11.26 -0.62
CA ALA A 398 -9.04 -11.16 -0.42
C ALA A 398 -9.74 -12.40 -1.01
N THR A 399 -10.79 -12.87 -0.32
CA THR A 399 -11.70 -13.90 -0.82
C THR A 399 -13.02 -13.26 -1.17
N LEU A 400 -13.53 -13.47 -2.39
CA LEU A 400 -14.84 -12.97 -2.79
C LEU A 400 -15.95 -13.93 -2.37
N TRP A 401 -17.06 -13.38 -1.87
CA TRP A 401 -18.26 -14.11 -1.51
C TRP A 401 -19.49 -13.51 -2.21
N ARG A 402 -20.41 -14.39 -2.65
CA ARG A 402 -21.72 -14.01 -3.21
C ARG A 402 -22.76 -15.04 -2.78
N GLY A 403 -23.90 -14.60 -2.27
CA GLY A 403 -24.97 -15.46 -1.78
C GLY A 403 -24.53 -16.40 -0.66
N GLY A 404 -23.50 -16.03 0.12
CA GLY A 404 -22.90 -16.88 1.14
C GLY A 404 -21.98 -18.00 0.59
N GLU A 405 -21.72 -18.03 -0.72
CA GLU A 405 -20.78 -18.97 -1.35
C GLU A 405 -19.49 -18.27 -1.76
N LYS A 406 -18.36 -18.97 -1.57
CA LYS A 406 -17.04 -18.49 -2.00
C LYS A 406 -16.94 -18.56 -3.51
N LEU A 407 -16.69 -17.42 -4.15
CA LEU A 407 -16.43 -17.39 -5.58
C LEU A 407 -15.03 -17.96 -5.87
N PRO A 408 -14.89 -18.80 -6.91
CA PRO A 408 -13.58 -19.27 -7.30
C PRO A 408 -12.75 -18.09 -7.82
N MET A 409 -11.51 -17.98 -7.37
CA MET A 409 -10.60 -16.92 -7.83
C MET A 409 -10.28 -17.07 -9.33
N SER A 410 -10.36 -18.29 -9.88
CA SER A 410 -10.21 -18.59 -11.30
C SER A 410 -11.36 -19.47 -11.81
N THR A 411 -11.94 -19.15 -12.96
CA THR A 411 -12.88 -20.02 -13.66
C THR A 411 -12.17 -21.23 -14.29
N ARG A 412 -12.94 -22.22 -14.79
CA ARG A 412 -12.40 -23.38 -15.54
C ARG A 412 -11.70 -23.01 -16.85
N SER A 413 -11.87 -21.78 -17.35
CA SER A 413 -11.13 -21.20 -18.47
C SER A 413 -9.88 -20.42 -18.06
N GLY A 414 -9.57 -20.34 -16.76
CA GLY A 414 -8.45 -19.55 -16.24
C GLY A 414 -8.72 -18.05 -16.12
N GLN A 415 -9.97 -17.60 -16.28
CA GLN A 415 -10.35 -16.19 -16.11
C GLN A 415 -10.58 -15.89 -14.62
N PHE A 416 -9.92 -14.85 -14.12
CA PHE A 416 -10.09 -14.32 -12.78
C PHE A 416 -11.12 -13.20 -12.80
N VAL A 417 -11.81 -12.93 -11.69
CA VAL A 417 -12.62 -11.71 -11.57
C VAL A 417 -11.67 -10.51 -11.63
N THR A 418 -11.86 -9.67 -12.64
CA THR A 418 -11.03 -8.48 -12.87
C THR A 418 -11.39 -7.37 -11.88
N LEU A 419 -10.46 -6.44 -11.65
CA LEU A 419 -10.71 -5.23 -10.87
C LEU A 419 -11.77 -4.36 -11.54
N ARG A 420 -11.76 -4.30 -12.88
CA ARG A 420 -12.78 -3.64 -13.70
C ARG A 420 -14.17 -4.20 -13.43
N GLU A 421 -14.35 -5.51 -13.55
CA GLU A 421 -15.63 -6.18 -13.27
C GLU A 421 -16.10 -5.90 -11.85
N LEU A 422 -15.23 -6.02 -10.85
CA LEU A 422 -15.59 -5.74 -9.46
C LEU A 422 -16.10 -4.29 -9.30
N ARG A 423 -15.39 -3.32 -9.88
CA ARG A 423 -15.77 -1.90 -9.80
C ARG A 423 -17.09 -1.61 -10.50
N GLU A 424 -17.34 -2.23 -11.65
CA GLU A 424 -18.62 -2.12 -12.35
C GLU A 424 -19.76 -2.74 -11.53
N GLU A 425 -19.45 -3.82 -10.79
CA GLU A 425 -20.43 -4.53 -9.99
C GLU A 425 -20.83 -3.78 -8.72
N VAL A 426 -19.86 -3.30 -7.94
CA VAL A 426 -20.10 -2.74 -6.59
C VAL A 426 -19.87 -1.24 -6.49
N GLY A 427 -19.21 -0.64 -7.48
CA GLY A 427 -18.77 0.75 -7.46
C GLY A 427 -17.37 0.93 -6.87
N THR A 428 -16.69 1.98 -7.32
CA THR A 428 -15.28 2.24 -6.95
C THR A 428 -15.11 2.55 -5.46
N ASP A 429 -16.01 3.36 -4.88
CA ASP A 429 -15.96 3.73 -3.46
C ASP A 429 -16.17 2.51 -2.56
N ALA A 430 -17.16 1.67 -2.91
CA ALA A 430 -17.46 0.45 -2.17
C ALA A 430 -16.28 -0.52 -2.20
N ALA A 431 -15.73 -0.78 -3.39
CA ALA A 431 -14.56 -1.63 -3.54
C ALA A 431 -13.37 -1.14 -2.69
N ARG A 432 -12.98 0.13 -2.83
CA ARG A 432 -11.86 0.71 -2.07
C ARG A 432 -12.08 0.61 -0.56
N PHE A 433 -13.25 1.03 -0.08
CA PHE A 433 -13.52 1.07 1.35
C PHE A 433 -13.53 -0.33 1.98
N PHE A 434 -14.16 -1.30 1.33
CA PHE A 434 -14.19 -2.67 1.83
C PHE A 434 -12.77 -3.25 1.94
N TYR A 435 -11.89 -2.99 0.97
CA TYR A 435 -10.48 -3.44 1.00
C TYR A 435 -9.67 -2.91 2.18
N VAL A 436 -9.95 -1.70 2.65
CA VAL A 436 -9.21 -1.04 3.75
C VAL A 436 -9.92 -1.10 5.10
N MET A 437 -11.13 -1.66 5.16
CA MET A 437 -11.90 -1.83 6.41
C MET A 437 -11.29 -2.85 7.38
N ARG A 438 -10.34 -3.67 6.90
CA ARG A 438 -9.58 -4.65 7.68
C ARG A 438 -8.10 -4.36 7.55
N LYS A 439 -7.35 -4.67 8.61
CA LYS A 439 -5.88 -4.59 8.60
C LYS A 439 -5.34 -5.36 7.39
N SER A 440 -4.37 -4.78 6.68
CA SER A 440 -3.76 -5.35 5.46
C SER A 440 -3.26 -6.78 5.67
N GLU A 441 -2.69 -7.05 6.84
CA GLU A 441 -2.13 -8.36 7.26
C GLU A 441 -3.17 -9.43 7.59
N GLN A 442 -4.47 -9.10 7.60
CA GLN A 442 -5.54 -10.05 7.88
C GLN A 442 -6.19 -10.53 6.59
N HIS A 443 -6.52 -11.82 6.52
CA HIS A 443 -7.42 -12.31 5.47
C HIS A 443 -8.73 -11.55 5.51
N MET A 444 -9.28 -11.28 4.33
CA MET A 444 -10.49 -10.49 4.21
C MET A 444 -11.49 -11.20 3.29
N ASP A 445 -12.69 -11.39 3.82
CA ASP A 445 -13.84 -11.81 3.05
C ASP A 445 -14.53 -10.57 2.49
N PHE A 446 -14.58 -10.48 1.16
CA PHE A 446 -15.25 -9.42 0.43
C PHE A 446 -16.64 -9.93 0.04
N ASP A 447 -17.66 -9.48 0.76
CA ASP A 447 -19.06 -9.78 0.46
C ASP A 447 -19.59 -8.81 -0.62
N LEU A 448 -19.78 -9.34 -1.83
CA LEU A 448 -20.25 -8.56 -2.98
C LEU A 448 -21.70 -8.07 -2.80
N ASP A 449 -22.55 -8.85 -2.15
CA ASP A 449 -23.96 -8.50 -1.96
C ASP A 449 -24.08 -7.36 -0.94
N LEU A 450 -23.32 -7.45 0.16
CA LEU A 450 -23.23 -6.38 1.14
C LEU A 450 -22.69 -5.09 0.52
N ALA A 451 -21.62 -5.18 -0.28
CA ALA A 451 -21.00 -4.02 -0.93
C ALA A 451 -21.94 -3.28 -1.90
N LYS A 452 -22.86 -4.01 -2.55
CA LYS A 452 -23.90 -3.43 -3.42
C LYS A 452 -25.13 -2.91 -2.69
N SER A 453 -25.40 -3.46 -1.50
CA SER A 453 -26.64 -3.19 -0.81
C SER A 453 -26.78 -1.72 -0.43
N LYS A 454 -28.01 -1.20 -0.48
CA LYS A 454 -28.36 0.15 0.01
C LYS A 454 -29.00 0.04 1.39
N SER A 455 -28.34 -0.68 2.30
CA SER A 455 -28.77 -0.87 3.69
C SER A 455 -27.79 -0.19 4.65
N ASN A 456 -28.22 -0.01 5.90
CA ASN A 456 -27.36 0.50 6.97
C ASN A 456 -26.23 -0.48 7.35
N ASP A 457 -26.33 -1.75 6.94
CA ASP A 457 -25.28 -2.75 7.15
C ASP A 457 -24.10 -2.54 6.20
N ASN A 458 -24.32 -1.90 5.04
CA ASN A 458 -23.25 -1.48 4.16
C ASN A 458 -22.59 -0.21 4.72
N PRO A 459 -21.32 -0.28 5.19
CA PRO A 459 -20.67 0.84 5.85
C PRO A 459 -20.46 2.03 4.91
N VAL A 460 -20.27 1.78 3.61
CA VAL A 460 -20.07 2.85 2.61
C VAL A 460 -21.36 3.60 2.38
N TYR A 461 -22.45 2.86 2.15
CA TYR A 461 -23.76 3.45 1.99
C TYR A 461 -24.16 4.23 3.25
N TYR A 462 -23.91 3.67 4.44
CA TYR A 462 -24.18 4.34 5.72
C TYR A 462 -23.48 5.70 5.83
N ILE A 463 -22.16 5.76 5.55
CA ILE A 463 -21.37 7.00 5.62
C ILE A 463 -21.84 8.01 4.57
N GLN A 464 -22.01 7.57 3.31
CA GLN A 464 -22.46 8.45 2.22
C GLN A 464 -23.86 8.99 2.48
N TYR A 465 -24.76 8.16 3.02
CA TYR A 465 -26.12 8.57 3.37
C TYR A 465 -26.12 9.57 4.53
N ALA A 466 -25.28 9.38 5.56
CA ALA A 466 -25.10 10.36 6.63
C ALA A 466 -24.63 11.71 6.08
N HIS A 467 -23.59 11.72 5.23
CA HIS A 467 -23.10 12.92 4.56
C HIS A 467 -24.20 13.61 3.71
N ALA A 468 -24.91 12.84 2.88
CA ALA A 468 -25.98 13.37 2.04
C ALA A 468 -27.13 13.98 2.87
N ARG A 469 -27.46 13.39 4.02
CA ARG A 469 -28.47 13.94 4.95
C ARG A 469 -28.01 15.26 5.56
N ILE A 470 -26.76 15.36 6.00
CA ILE A 470 -26.19 16.61 6.54
C ILE A 470 -26.23 17.71 5.46
N ALA A 471 -25.75 17.40 4.25
CA ALA A 471 -25.81 18.34 3.12
C ALA A 471 -27.25 18.75 2.77
N SER A 472 -28.21 17.83 2.88
CA SER A 472 -29.63 18.13 2.66
C SER A 472 -30.22 19.06 3.72
N VAL A 473 -29.85 18.90 4.99
CA VAL A 473 -30.28 19.83 6.05
C VAL A 473 -29.78 21.24 5.77
N LEU A 474 -28.52 21.40 5.34
CA LEU A 474 -27.96 22.71 5.00
C LEU A 474 -28.68 23.35 3.80
N ARG A 475 -28.93 22.58 2.74
CA ARG A 475 -29.69 23.05 1.58
C ARG A 475 -31.13 23.43 1.93
N GLN A 476 -31.83 22.64 2.76
CA GLN A 476 -33.19 22.96 3.21
C GLN A 476 -33.24 24.21 4.09
N ALA A 477 -32.19 24.49 4.86
CA ALA A 477 -32.09 25.73 5.62
C ALA A 477 -32.03 26.94 4.67
N GLU A 478 -31.19 26.87 3.63
CA GLU A 478 -31.08 27.89 2.59
C GLU A 478 -32.40 28.11 1.83
N GLU A 479 -33.07 27.04 1.41
CA GLU A 479 -34.39 27.08 0.74
C GLU A 479 -35.47 27.76 1.60
N LYS A 480 -35.38 27.64 2.93
CA LYS A 480 -36.29 28.29 3.88
C LYS A 480 -35.88 29.72 4.24
N GLY A 481 -34.86 30.28 3.59
CA GLY A 481 -34.34 31.61 3.87
C GLY A 481 -33.57 31.71 5.19
N MET A 482 -33.14 30.58 5.77
CA MET A 482 -32.30 30.56 6.96
C MET A 482 -30.84 30.68 6.52
N ALA A 483 -30.19 31.80 6.84
CA ALA A 483 -28.78 31.98 6.58
C ALA A 483 -27.93 31.28 7.65
N TRP A 484 -27.00 30.41 7.24
CA TRP A 484 -25.99 29.89 8.15
C TRP A 484 -24.96 30.97 8.47
N ALA A 485 -24.86 31.32 9.75
CA ALA A 485 -23.91 32.31 10.25
C ALA A 485 -22.98 31.68 11.27
N ARG A 486 -21.74 31.37 10.84
CA ARG A 486 -20.74 30.67 11.65
C ARG A 486 -20.55 31.28 13.04
N LYS A 487 -20.27 32.59 13.14
CA LYS A 487 -20.05 33.27 14.42
C LYS A 487 -21.25 33.15 15.37
N ALA A 488 -22.47 33.19 14.82
CA ALA A 488 -23.68 33.04 15.62
C ALA A 488 -23.83 31.61 16.13
N GLY A 489 -23.47 30.59 15.31
CA GLY A 489 -23.44 29.19 15.73
C GLY A 489 -22.40 28.92 16.82
N GLU A 490 -21.17 29.43 16.64
CA GLU A 490 -20.09 29.30 17.62
C GLU A 490 -20.45 29.96 18.97
N ALA A 491 -21.09 31.13 18.95
CA ALA A 491 -21.56 31.80 20.16
C ALA A 491 -22.75 31.07 20.85
N ALA A 492 -23.39 30.14 20.14
CA ALA A 492 -24.58 29.43 20.59
C ALA A 492 -24.31 27.97 20.99
N LEU A 493 -23.06 27.52 21.04
CA LEU A 493 -22.69 26.13 21.38
C LEU A 493 -23.23 25.69 22.75
N ALA A 494 -23.37 26.61 23.70
CA ALA A 494 -23.94 26.33 25.01
C ALA A 494 -25.41 25.85 24.95
N ARG A 495 -26.10 26.03 23.82
CA ARG A 495 -27.48 25.55 23.61
C ARG A 495 -27.55 24.06 23.23
N LEU A 496 -26.41 23.41 22.99
CA LEU A 496 -26.32 21.99 22.68
C LEU A 496 -26.34 21.17 23.98
N GLU A 497 -27.52 21.12 24.61
CA GLU A 497 -27.72 20.55 25.93
C GLU A 497 -28.08 19.05 25.90
N LEU A 498 -28.45 18.51 24.73
CA LEU A 498 -28.89 17.12 24.63
C LEU A 498 -27.71 16.16 24.80
N GLU A 499 -27.95 15.04 25.48
CA GLU A 499 -26.92 14.03 25.69
C GLU A 499 -26.37 13.46 24.38
N SER A 500 -27.19 13.36 23.33
CA SER A 500 -26.73 12.95 22.00
C SER A 500 -25.81 13.97 21.33
N GLU A 501 -26.00 15.27 21.58
CA GLU A 501 -25.14 16.33 21.05
C GLU A 501 -23.79 16.32 21.77
N LYS A 502 -23.83 16.20 23.10
CA LYS A 502 -22.62 16.10 23.93
C LYS A 502 -21.80 14.86 23.61
N ALA A 503 -22.46 13.73 23.29
CA ALA A 503 -21.78 12.50 22.90
C ALA A 503 -20.96 12.67 21.62
N ILE A 504 -21.52 13.32 20.58
CA ILE A 504 -20.82 13.56 19.30
C ILE A 504 -19.56 14.42 19.50
N ALA A 505 -19.59 15.37 20.44
CA ALA A 505 -18.44 16.26 20.69
C ALA A 505 -17.37 15.64 21.61
N ALA A 506 -17.68 14.51 22.27
CA ALA A 506 -16.77 13.83 23.19
C ALA A 506 -15.93 12.71 22.53
N GLU A 507 -16.31 12.30 21.32
CA GLU A 507 -15.53 11.41 20.43
C GLU A 507 -14.47 12.19 19.65
#